data_AF-A0A9D0YRA4-F1
#
_entry.id   AF-A0A9D0YRA4-F1
#
_cell.length_a   1.000
_cell.length_b   1.000
_cell.length_c   1.000
_cell.angle_alpha   90.00
_cell.angle_beta   90.00
_cell.angle_gamma   90.00
#
_symmetry.space_group_name_H-M   'P 1'
#
loop_
_entity.id
_entity.type
_entity.pdbx_description
1 polymer ?
#
loop_
_entity_poly.entity_id
_entity_poly.type
_entity_poly.pdbx_seq_one_letter_code
_entity_poly.pdbx_strand_id
1 'polypeptide(L)'
;MKKKQIAAMLMAGAMCMGMLAGCGNKDNTGSSDSNVFTVGVVGPLTGDAAIYGTNVVNAAQIAVDEINALGGDIQFQLISADDVNDPETSVNAYNKLMDKGLQLLVGTVTSKPALSVSPLSNEDRVFTLTPSASGDDVIEGNDNTYQVCFTDSNQGSRSAQYIDEHFDDAKIAIIYKNDDPYSQGIRDTFAAEAKTRGIDVVYEGTFDSSSQTDFNVQLTGAQSAGADLLFLPIYYTPASVILTQANAMGYAPTFFGVDGMDGILTADGFDASLAEGVYLLTPFSADAQDEATQNFVNEYKERHNGETPNQFAADAYDAVYILYEAIKASGVTPDMSNEEICDGLIQAMGDLSVVGLTSAGSEMTWDDNGAVSKDPAAVIIKDGTYVTP
;
A
#
# COMPACT_ATOMS: atom_id res chain seq x y z
N MET A 1 -26.93 -24.78 6.17
CA MET A 1 -26.03 -23.94 5.36
C MET A 1 -24.67 -24.00 6.02
N LYS A 2 -23.73 -24.75 5.42
CA LYS A 2 -22.41 -25.00 6.01
C LYS A 2 -21.51 -23.82 5.66
N LYS A 3 -21.17 -22.99 6.64
CA LYS A 3 -20.06 -22.03 6.53
C LYS A 3 -18.79 -22.83 6.23
N LYS A 4 -18.21 -22.66 5.04
CA LYS A 4 -16.85 -23.12 4.78
C LYS A 4 -15.95 -22.09 5.45
N GLN A 5 -15.40 -22.44 6.61
CA GLN A 5 -14.29 -21.69 7.20
C GLN A 5 -13.04 -22.10 6.40
N ILE A 6 -12.51 -21.20 5.59
CA ILE A 6 -11.20 -21.37 4.95
C ILE A 6 -10.21 -20.73 5.91
N ALA A 7 -9.67 -21.54 6.82
CA ALA A 7 -8.65 -21.12 7.77
C ALA A 7 -7.26 -21.37 7.19
N ALA A 8 -6.46 -20.30 7.16
CA ALA A 8 -4.98 -20.20 7.19
C ALA A 8 -4.15 -21.13 6.28
N MET A 9 -3.39 -20.52 5.37
CA MET A 9 -2.13 -21.10 4.88
C MET A 9 -0.94 -20.34 5.48
N LEU A 10 -0.41 -20.87 6.58
CA LEU A 10 1.04 -20.81 6.84
C LEU A 10 1.69 -21.75 5.81
N MET A 11 2.06 -21.25 4.63
CA MET A 11 3.01 -21.96 3.77
C MET A 11 4.45 -21.59 4.17
N ALA A 12 4.81 -21.95 5.40
CA ALA A 12 6.21 -22.10 5.78
C ALA A 12 6.64 -23.53 5.39
N GLY A 13 7.27 -23.66 4.22
CA GLY A 13 7.76 -24.92 3.67
C GLY A 13 9.21 -24.80 3.20
N ALA A 14 10.15 -25.02 4.11
CA ALA A 14 11.59 -25.04 3.88
C ALA A 14 12.01 -25.86 2.65
N MET A 15 12.86 -25.31 1.79
CA MET A 15 13.71 -26.12 0.90
C MET A 15 15.15 -25.59 0.85
N CYS A 16 15.93 -26.01 1.84
CA CYS A 16 17.38 -26.09 1.71
C CYS A 16 17.75 -27.13 0.64
N MET A 17 18.47 -26.66 -0.39
CA MET A 17 19.66 -27.28 -1.00
C MET A 17 19.58 -28.75 -1.45
N GLY A 18 19.53 -28.94 -2.78
CA GLY A 18 19.75 -30.22 -3.45
C GLY A 18 20.36 -30.05 -4.84
N MET A 19 21.59 -29.55 -4.94
CA MET A 19 22.41 -29.79 -6.13
C MET A 19 22.74 -31.28 -6.19
N LEU A 20 22.31 -31.99 -7.23
CA LEU A 20 23.03 -33.14 -7.82
C LEU A 20 22.42 -33.48 -9.19
N ALA A 21 23.32 -33.65 -10.16
CA ALA A 21 23.08 -33.84 -11.58
C ALA A 21 22.32 -35.12 -11.95
N GLY A 22 21.52 -35.04 -13.02
CA GLY A 22 20.94 -36.20 -13.71
C GLY A 22 20.54 -35.86 -15.15
N CYS A 23 21.40 -36.20 -16.12
CA CYS A 23 21.10 -36.13 -17.55
C CYS A 23 19.95 -37.08 -17.93
N GLY A 24 19.00 -36.64 -18.76
CA GLY A 24 18.10 -37.58 -19.42
C GLY A 24 16.89 -37.00 -20.14
N ASN A 25 17.05 -36.83 -21.45
CA ASN A 25 16.01 -36.80 -22.50
C ASN A 25 15.17 -35.53 -22.71
N LYS A 26 15.42 -34.91 -23.87
CA LYS A 26 14.58 -33.91 -24.53
C LYS A 26 13.29 -34.57 -25.01
N ASP A 27 12.18 -34.26 -24.37
CA ASP A 27 10.88 -34.20 -25.03
C ASP A 27 10.47 -32.74 -25.11
N ASN A 28 10.44 -32.25 -26.34
CA ASN A 28 10.05 -30.89 -26.69
C ASN A 28 8.52 -30.88 -26.79
N THR A 29 7.83 -30.92 -25.64
CA THR A 29 6.44 -30.48 -25.55
C THR A 29 6.47 -28.97 -25.45
N GLY A 30 6.06 -28.28 -26.51
CA GLY A 30 5.84 -26.84 -26.45
C GLY A 30 4.76 -26.56 -25.40
N SER A 31 5.17 -26.04 -24.25
CA SER A 31 4.25 -25.29 -23.39
C SER A 31 3.79 -24.11 -24.20
N SER A 32 2.52 -24.11 -24.57
CA SER A 32 1.85 -22.90 -25.02
C SER A 32 1.91 -21.88 -23.88
N ASP A 33 2.22 -20.63 -24.19
CA ASP A 33 2.08 -19.46 -23.30
C ASP A 33 0.60 -19.21 -22.88
N SER A 34 -0.30 -20.19 -23.01
CA SER A 34 -1.75 -20.09 -22.83
C SER A 34 -2.21 -20.31 -21.38
N ASN A 35 -1.30 -20.62 -20.45
CA ASN A 35 -1.65 -21.02 -19.08
C ASN A 35 -1.04 -20.09 -18.00
N VAL A 36 -0.72 -18.84 -18.35
CA VAL A 36 -0.14 -17.88 -17.41
C VAL A 36 -0.97 -16.60 -17.43
N PHE A 37 -1.44 -16.15 -16.26
CA PHE A 37 -2.09 -14.85 -16.13
C PHE A 37 -1.04 -13.74 -16.15
N THR A 38 -1.28 -12.72 -16.97
CA THR A 38 -0.44 -11.50 -16.96
C THR A 38 -0.92 -10.54 -15.88
N VAL A 39 -0.12 -10.38 -14.84
CA VAL A 39 -0.36 -9.44 -13.73
C VAL A 39 0.47 -8.18 -13.95
N GLY A 40 -0.19 -7.04 -13.99
CA GLY A 40 0.45 -5.73 -14.12
C GLY A 40 0.63 -5.03 -12.79
N VAL A 41 1.71 -4.26 -12.65
CA VAL A 41 1.87 -3.25 -11.61
C VAL A 41 2.08 -1.89 -12.25
N VAL A 42 1.22 -0.94 -11.90
CA VAL A 42 1.38 0.48 -12.24
C VAL A 42 1.66 1.24 -10.95
N GLY A 43 2.79 1.94 -10.89
CA GLY A 43 3.18 2.70 -9.71
C GLY A 43 4.44 3.53 -9.96
N PRO A 44 4.83 4.40 -9.00
CA PRO A 44 5.99 5.25 -9.14
C PRO A 44 7.25 4.42 -8.96
N LEU A 45 7.97 4.17 -10.05
CA LEU A 45 9.28 3.50 -10.02
C LEU A 45 10.43 4.51 -10.01
N THR A 46 10.13 5.76 -10.31
CA THR A 46 11.04 6.90 -10.22
C THR A 46 10.36 8.12 -9.60
N GLY A 47 11.15 9.12 -9.21
CA GLY A 47 10.66 10.35 -8.59
C GLY A 47 10.44 10.27 -7.07
N ASP A 48 9.72 11.25 -6.53
CA ASP A 48 9.61 11.50 -5.08
C ASP A 48 8.86 10.40 -4.30
N ALA A 49 8.15 9.51 -5.00
CA ALA A 49 7.41 8.38 -4.42
C ALA A 49 7.99 7.02 -4.83
N ALA A 50 9.18 6.99 -5.44
CA ALA A 50 9.77 5.79 -6.05
C ALA A 50 9.87 4.61 -5.08
N ILE A 51 10.16 4.87 -3.80
CA ILE A 51 10.29 3.82 -2.78
C ILE A 51 9.03 2.94 -2.71
N TYR A 52 7.85 3.49 -2.97
CA TYR A 52 6.60 2.73 -2.94
C TYR A 52 6.49 1.78 -4.11
N GLY A 53 6.60 2.27 -5.34
CA GLY A 53 6.42 1.43 -6.52
C GLY A 53 7.52 0.38 -6.66
N THR A 54 8.77 0.71 -6.30
CA THR A 54 9.85 -0.29 -6.31
C THR A 54 9.60 -1.39 -5.29
N ASN A 55 9.17 -1.04 -4.08
CA ASN A 55 8.84 -2.01 -3.03
C ASN A 55 7.65 -2.91 -3.43
N VAL A 56 6.60 -2.32 -4.01
CA VAL A 56 5.43 -3.03 -4.55
C VAL A 56 5.85 -4.03 -5.63
N VAL A 57 6.62 -3.61 -6.65
CA VAL A 57 7.06 -4.51 -7.73
C VAL A 57 7.91 -5.65 -7.19
N ASN A 58 8.85 -5.34 -6.29
CA ASN A 58 9.71 -6.33 -5.67
C ASN A 58 8.90 -7.39 -4.90
N ALA A 59 7.98 -6.96 -4.04
CA ALA A 59 7.19 -7.86 -3.22
C ALA A 59 6.14 -8.65 -4.03
N ALA A 60 5.51 -8.03 -5.03
CA ALA A 60 4.63 -8.72 -5.97
C ALA A 60 5.40 -9.82 -6.73
N GLN A 61 6.65 -9.57 -7.12
CA GLN A 61 7.49 -10.58 -7.78
C GLN A 61 7.82 -11.75 -6.86
N ILE A 62 8.07 -11.49 -5.56
CA ILE A 62 8.30 -12.55 -4.58
C ILE A 62 7.06 -13.46 -4.50
N ALA A 63 5.87 -12.89 -4.31
CA ALA A 63 4.63 -13.66 -4.25
C ALA A 63 4.36 -14.44 -5.55
N VAL A 64 4.60 -13.84 -6.72
CA VAL A 64 4.50 -14.52 -8.02
C VAL A 64 5.43 -15.72 -8.10
N ASP A 65 6.70 -15.56 -7.68
CA ASP A 65 7.68 -16.63 -7.75
C ASP A 65 7.33 -17.79 -6.79
N GLU A 66 6.87 -17.47 -5.59
CA GLU A 66 6.41 -18.46 -4.61
C GLU A 66 5.22 -19.27 -5.12
N ILE A 67 4.21 -18.59 -5.68
CA ILE A 67 3.02 -19.23 -6.25
C ILE A 67 3.39 -20.09 -7.46
N ASN A 68 4.24 -19.58 -8.35
CA ASN A 68 4.71 -20.34 -9.50
C ASN A 68 5.49 -21.59 -9.08
N ALA A 69 6.30 -21.50 -8.02
CA ALA A 69 7.05 -22.62 -7.47
C ALA A 69 6.18 -23.76 -6.92
N LEU A 70 4.89 -23.51 -6.63
CA LEU A 70 3.92 -24.56 -6.29
C LEU A 70 3.67 -25.54 -7.46
N GLY A 71 3.92 -25.11 -8.70
CA GLY A 71 3.77 -25.92 -9.91
C GLY A 71 2.32 -26.33 -10.23
N GLY A 72 1.34 -25.57 -9.74
CA GLY A 72 -0.08 -25.78 -10.02
C GLY A 72 -0.53 -25.15 -11.34
N ASP A 73 -1.84 -25.25 -11.63
CA ASP A 73 -2.42 -24.75 -12.89
C ASP A 73 -2.53 -23.22 -12.94
N ILE A 74 -2.53 -22.54 -11.79
CA ILE A 74 -2.52 -21.08 -11.70
C ILE A 74 -1.06 -20.64 -11.67
N GLN A 75 -0.63 -19.92 -12.70
CA GLN A 75 0.70 -19.34 -12.84
C GLN A 75 0.60 -17.87 -13.22
N PHE A 76 1.56 -17.06 -12.80
CA PHE A 76 1.61 -15.63 -13.05
C PHE A 76 2.87 -15.20 -13.79
N GLN A 77 2.73 -14.22 -14.67
CA GLN A 77 3.85 -13.41 -15.14
C GLN A 77 3.60 -11.97 -14.72
N LEU A 78 4.58 -11.38 -14.03
CA LEU A 78 4.52 -9.98 -13.62
C LEU A 78 5.09 -9.07 -14.71
N ILE A 79 4.38 -8.00 -15.02
CA ILE A 79 4.86 -6.86 -15.80
C ILE A 79 4.65 -5.58 -15.01
N SER A 80 5.53 -4.59 -15.18
CA SER A 80 5.39 -3.31 -14.49
C SER A 80 5.63 -2.12 -15.42
N ALA A 81 5.04 -0.98 -15.04
CA ALA A 81 5.22 0.29 -15.72
C ALA A 81 5.25 1.44 -14.72
N ASP A 82 6.17 2.37 -14.96
CA ASP A 82 6.38 3.56 -14.14
C ASP A 82 5.34 4.63 -14.47
N ASP A 83 4.61 5.09 -13.45
CA ASP A 83 3.66 6.19 -13.55
C ASP A 83 4.19 7.52 -13.00
N VAL A 84 5.41 7.54 -12.43
CA VAL A 84 6.05 8.69 -11.78
C VAL A 84 5.18 9.46 -10.77
N ASN A 85 4.14 8.82 -10.21
CA ASN A 85 3.11 9.41 -9.38
C ASN A 85 2.34 10.56 -10.08
N ASP A 86 2.11 10.42 -11.38
CA ASP A 86 1.47 11.41 -12.23
C ASP A 86 0.26 10.84 -13.00
N PRO A 87 -0.90 11.55 -13.02
CA PRO A 87 -2.09 11.12 -13.76
C PRO A 87 -1.86 10.80 -15.24
N GLU A 88 -1.20 11.68 -15.99
CA GLU A 88 -1.01 11.49 -17.44
C GLU A 88 -0.08 10.30 -17.72
N THR A 89 1.00 10.20 -16.96
CA THR A 89 1.97 9.11 -17.10
C THR A 89 1.36 7.77 -16.69
N SER A 90 0.47 7.74 -15.69
CA SER A 90 -0.24 6.53 -15.26
C SER A 90 -1.13 5.93 -16.36
N VAL A 91 -1.82 6.76 -17.15
CA VAL A 91 -2.63 6.32 -18.30
C VAL A 91 -1.72 5.70 -19.37
N ASN A 92 -0.57 6.31 -19.64
CA ASN A 92 0.41 5.76 -20.59
C ASN A 92 1.02 4.44 -20.09
N ALA A 93 1.30 4.35 -18.78
CA ALA A 93 1.82 3.15 -18.14
C ALA A 93 0.81 2.00 -18.25
N TYR A 94 -0.46 2.24 -17.90
CA TYR A 94 -1.54 1.28 -18.03
C TYR A 94 -1.70 0.77 -19.47
N ASN A 95 -1.83 1.68 -20.45
CA ASN A 95 -1.96 1.30 -21.87
C ASN A 95 -0.76 0.47 -22.38
N LYS A 96 0.45 0.77 -21.92
CA LYS A 96 1.65 -0.01 -22.24
C LYS A 96 1.60 -1.44 -21.66
N LEU A 97 0.94 -1.63 -20.51
CA LEU A 97 0.70 -2.97 -19.96
C LEU A 97 -0.41 -3.69 -20.72
N MET A 98 -1.48 -2.99 -21.11
CA MET A 98 -2.53 -3.53 -22.00
C MET A 98 -1.95 -4.05 -23.32
N ASP A 99 -1.06 -3.29 -23.96
CA ASP A 99 -0.33 -3.71 -25.17
C ASP A 99 0.50 -4.99 -24.97
N LYS A 100 0.85 -5.32 -23.72
CA LYS A 100 1.58 -6.53 -23.33
C LYS A 100 0.68 -7.67 -22.83
N GLY A 101 -0.64 -7.52 -22.97
CA GLY A 101 -1.61 -8.55 -22.60
C GLY A 101 -1.97 -8.56 -21.12
N LEU A 102 -2.02 -7.40 -20.46
CA LEU A 102 -2.51 -7.25 -19.09
C LEU A 102 -3.89 -7.89 -18.91
N GLN A 103 -4.04 -8.70 -17.86
CA GLN A 103 -5.32 -9.34 -17.49
C GLN A 103 -5.77 -8.96 -16.07
N LEU A 104 -4.82 -8.74 -15.17
CA LEU A 104 -5.05 -8.41 -13.76
C LEU A 104 -4.15 -7.26 -13.35
N LEU A 105 -4.66 -6.27 -12.62
CA LEU A 105 -3.88 -5.13 -12.19
C LEU A 105 -3.69 -5.13 -10.67
N VAL A 106 -2.44 -5.19 -10.22
CA VAL A 106 -2.04 -4.83 -8.85
C VAL A 106 -1.57 -3.38 -8.87
N GLY A 107 -2.51 -2.46 -8.71
CA GLY A 107 -2.25 -1.04 -8.86
C GLY A 107 -3.51 -0.18 -8.96
N THR A 108 -3.39 1.13 -9.12
CA THR A 108 -2.10 1.84 -9.04
C THR A 108 -1.64 1.94 -7.58
N VAL A 109 -0.35 2.22 -7.37
CA VAL A 109 0.23 2.27 -6.01
C VAL A 109 -0.24 3.49 -5.21
N THR A 110 -0.41 4.66 -5.83
CA THR A 110 -0.86 5.88 -5.15
C THR A 110 -2.22 6.34 -5.66
N SER A 111 -3.02 7.02 -4.81
CA SER A 111 -4.41 7.39 -5.14
C SER A 111 -4.52 8.33 -6.34
N LYS A 112 -3.63 9.31 -6.48
CA LYS A 112 -3.71 10.31 -7.57
C LYS A 112 -3.63 9.68 -8.98
N PRO A 113 -2.65 8.81 -9.29
CA PRO A 113 -2.69 7.94 -10.48
C PRO A 113 -3.93 7.05 -10.57
N ALA A 114 -4.39 6.48 -9.45
CA ALA A 114 -5.48 5.50 -9.42
C ALA A 114 -6.79 6.08 -9.95
N LEU A 115 -7.04 7.36 -9.69
CA LEU A 115 -8.23 8.07 -10.19
C LEU A 115 -8.28 8.17 -11.71
N SER A 116 -7.13 8.06 -12.39
CA SER A 116 -7.06 8.07 -13.85
C SER A 116 -7.13 6.65 -14.43
N VAL A 117 -6.59 5.66 -13.73
CA VAL A 117 -6.50 4.27 -14.21
C VAL A 117 -7.72 3.43 -13.87
N SER A 118 -8.33 3.62 -12.70
CA SER A 118 -9.47 2.80 -12.26
C SER A 118 -10.65 2.83 -13.25
N PRO A 119 -11.08 4.00 -13.77
CA PRO A 119 -12.13 4.06 -14.80
C PRO A 119 -11.75 3.34 -16.10
N LEU A 120 -10.47 3.39 -16.50
CA LEU A 120 -9.99 2.70 -17.70
C LEU A 120 -9.98 1.19 -17.50
N SER A 121 -9.49 0.72 -16.34
CA SER A 121 -9.51 -0.71 -15.99
C SER A 121 -10.94 -1.25 -15.94
N ASN A 122 -11.89 -0.44 -15.47
CA ASN A 122 -13.31 -0.78 -15.46
C ASN A 122 -13.90 -0.85 -16.87
N GLU A 123 -13.56 0.09 -17.76
CA GLU A 123 -13.99 0.06 -19.17
C GLU A 123 -13.43 -1.17 -19.91
N ASP A 124 -12.16 -1.51 -19.69
CA ASP A 124 -11.47 -2.64 -20.32
C ASP A 124 -11.75 -3.99 -19.63
N ARG A 125 -12.51 -3.99 -18.53
CA ARG A 125 -12.77 -5.15 -17.66
C ARG A 125 -11.49 -5.84 -17.19
N VAL A 126 -10.48 -5.07 -16.80
CA VAL A 126 -9.29 -5.60 -16.11
C VAL A 126 -9.56 -5.57 -14.62
N PHE A 127 -9.62 -6.72 -13.96
CA PHE A 127 -9.82 -6.77 -12.51
C PHE A 127 -8.65 -6.09 -11.79
N THR A 128 -8.96 -5.15 -10.90
CA THR A 128 -7.97 -4.29 -10.27
C THR A 128 -8.01 -4.45 -8.76
N LEU A 129 -6.86 -4.73 -8.16
CA LEU A 129 -6.65 -4.75 -6.73
C LEU A 129 -5.52 -3.77 -6.41
N THR A 130 -5.85 -2.56 -5.96
CA THR A 130 -4.82 -1.61 -5.56
C THR A 130 -4.20 -2.04 -4.22
N PRO A 131 -2.86 -2.16 -4.14
CA PRO A 131 -2.22 -2.48 -2.88
C PRO A 131 -2.36 -1.34 -1.87
N SER A 132 -2.32 -0.09 -2.32
CA SER A 132 -2.09 1.06 -1.42
C SER A 132 -2.73 2.38 -1.83
N ALA A 133 -3.44 2.45 -2.96
CA ALA A 133 -4.24 3.63 -3.29
C ALA A 133 -5.51 3.63 -2.42
N SER A 134 -5.42 4.28 -1.26
CA SER A 134 -6.42 4.27 -0.19
C SER A 134 -7.57 5.28 -0.37
N GLY A 135 -7.53 6.11 -1.41
CA GLY A 135 -8.59 7.11 -1.66
C GLY A 135 -9.97 6.47 -1.82
N ASP A 136 -10.97 6.96 -1.10
CA ASP A 136 -12.35 6.45 -1.20
C ASP A 136 -12.91 6.58 -2.64
N ASP A 137 -12.46 7.59 -3.39
CA ASP A 137 -12.82 7.89 -4.77
C ASP A 137 -12.17 6.97 -5.81
N VAL A 138 -11.13 6.22 -5.42
CA VAL A 138 -10.45 5.26 -6.30
C VAL A 138 -11.38 4.11 -6.70
N ILE A 139 -12.18 3.65 -5.75
CA ILE A 139 -13.13 2.54 -5.93
C ILE A 139 -14.54 3.03 -6.29
N GLU A 140 -14.83 4.32 -6.13
CA GLU A 140 -16.15 4.88 -6.39
C GLU A 140 -16.54 4.72 -7.88
N GLY A 141 -17.65 4.01 -8.12
CA GLY A 141 -18.20 3.81 -9.46
C GLY A 141 -17.48 2.75 -10.31
N ASN A 142 -16.51 2.02 -9.74
CA ASN A 142 -15.78 0.95 -10.42
C ASN A 142 -16.04 -0.39 -9.72
N ASP A 143 -16.86 -1.27 -10.31
CA ASP A 143 -17.26 -2.54 -9.69
C ASP A 143 -16.14 -3.61 -9.67
N ASN A 144 -15.04 -3.33 -10.37
CA ASN A 144 -13.89 -4.21 -10.56
C ASN A 144 -12.62 -3.72 -9.83
N THR A 145 -12.70 -2.63 -9.06
CA THR A 145 -11.54 -2.06 -8.34
C THR A 145 -11.71 -2.26 -6.84
N TYR A 146 -10.74 -2.93 -6.23
CA TYR A 146 -10.74 -3.28 -4.81
C TYR A 146 -9.47 -2.76 -4.13
N GLN A 147 -9.53 -2.45 -2.84
CA GLN A 147 -8.38 -1.98 -2.05
C GLN A 147 -7.83 -3.07 -1.14
N VAL A 148 -6.51 -3.17 -0.98
CA VAL A 148 -5.89 -3.98 0.08
C VAL A 148 -5.54 -3.15 1.30
N CYS A 149 -5.13 -1.89 1.10
CA CYS A 149 -4.96 -0.92 2.18
C CYS A 149 -6.32 -0.43 2.71
N PHE A 150 -6.34 0.04 3.96
CA PHE A 150 -7.51 0.73 4.51
C PHE A 150 -7.79 2.04 3.75
N THR A 151 -8.97 2.64 3.94
CA THR A 151 -9.38 3.86 3.24
C THR A 151 -8.83 5.14 3.88
N ASP A 152 -8.68 6.20 3.09
CA ASP A 152 -8.32 7.55 3.54
C ASP A 152 -9.29 8.05 4.62
N SER A 153 -10.58 7.80 4.44
CA SER A 153 -11.60 8.11 5.44
C SER A 153 -11.36 7.41 6.79
N ASN A 154 -10.97 6.13 6.77
CA ASN A 154 -10.62 5.41 7.98
C ASN A 154 -9.35 6.01 8.62
N GLN A 155 -8.34 6.35 7.82
CA GLN A 155 -7.09 6.94 8.33
C GLN A 155 -7.31 8.28 9.04
N GLY A 156 -8.05 9.20 8.43
CA GLY A 156 -8.27 10.53 9.00
C GLY A 156 -9.10 10.45 10.29
N SER A 157 -10.21 9.72 10.28
CA SER A 157 -11.05 9.55 11.47
C SER A 157 -10.34 8.78 12.59
N ARG A 158 -9.59 7.72 12.28
CA ARG A 158 -8.83 6.97 13.30
C ARG A 158 -7.66 7.76 13.86
N SER A 159 -7.01 8.60 13.06
CA SER A 159 -5.97 9.51 13.56
C SER A 159 -6.55 10.50 14.58
N ALA A 160 -7.70 11.12 14.28
CA ALA A 160 -8.36 12.02 15.22
C ALA A 160 -8.82 11.30 16.50
N GLN A 161 -9.36 10.09 16.36
CA GLN A 161 -9.72 9.24 17.50
C GLN A 161 -8.51 8.92 18.37
N TYR A 162 -7.43 8.44 17.77
CA TYR A 162 -6.22 8.07 18.50
C TYR A 162 -5.62 9.29 19.21
N ILE A 163 -5.61 10.45 18.55
CA ILE A 163 -5.06 11.66 19.17
C ILE A 163 -5.87 12.09 20.39
N ASP A 164 -7.20 12.11 20.29
CA ASP A 164 -8.13 12.41 21.39
C ASP A 164 -7.97 11.44 22.58
N GLU A 165 -7.70 10.15 22.31
CA GLU A 165 -7.57 9.12 23.33
C GLU A 165 -6.20 9.12 24.04
N HIS A 166 -5.15 9.69 23.42
CA HIS A 166 -3.76 9.52 23.87
C HIS A 166 -2.97 10.81 24.10
N PHE A 167 -3.45 11.97 23.62
CA PHE A 167 -2.75 13.25 23.77
C PHE A 167 -3.68 14.29 24.39
N ASP A 168 -3.73 14.28 25.72
CA ASP A 168 -4.55 15.21 26.51
C ASP A 168 -4.27 16.68 26.14
N ASP A 169 -5.34 17.42 25.83
CA ASP A 169 -5.34 18.86 25.54
C ASP A 169 -4.37 19.29 24.40
N ALA A 170 -4.02 18.39 23.49
CA ALA A 170 -3.12 18.68 22.37
C ALA A 170 -3.65 19.78 21.45
N LYS A 171 -2.75 20.69 21.08
CA LYS A 171 -2.99 21.74 20.09
C LYS A 171 -2.42 21.31 18.75
N ILE A 172 -3.32 21.07 17.81
CA ILE A 172 -2.96 20.43 16.55
C ILE A 172 -2.74 21.46 15.46
N ALA A 173 -1.62 21.33 14.75
CA ALA A 173 -1.44 21.90 13.43
C ALA A 173 -1.59 20.81 12.37
N ILE A 174 -2.35 21.08 11.31
CA ILE A 174 -2.45 20.22 10.14
C ILE A 174 -1.59 20.82 9.03
N ILE A 175 -0.70 20.03 8.43
CA ILE A 175 0.03 20.42 7.21
C ILE A 175 -0.23 19.38 6.13
N TYR A 176 -0.96 19.77 5.07
CA TYR A 176 -1.42 18.86 4.03
C TYR A 176 -1.06 19.36 2.62
N LYS A 177 -1.16 18.47 1.63
CA LYS A 177 -0.86 18.73 0.23
C LYS A 177 -2.16 18.98 -0.54
N ASN A 178 -2.42 20.20 -0.99
CA ASN A 178 -3.72 20.56 -1.59
C ASN A 178 -3.91 20.13 -3.05
N ASP A 179 -2.85 19.76 -3.75
CA ASP A 179 -2.88 19.24 -5.12
C ASP A 179 -2.75 17.70 -5.15
N ASP A 180 -3.06 17.05 -4.03
CA ASP A 180 -3.07 15.60 -3.85
C ASP A 180 -4.40 15.14 -3.21
N PRO A 181 -5.26 14.40 -3.94
CA PRO A 181 -6.52 13.87 -3.43
C PRO A 181 -6.37 13.00 -2.17
N TYR A 182 -5.30 12.21 -2.09
CA TYR A 182 -5.00 11.36 -0.93
C TYR A 182 -4.86 12.20 0.35
N SER A 183 -4.01 13.23 0.29
CA SER A 183 -3.78 14.13 1.42
C SER A 183 -5.04 14.89 1.84
N GLN A 184 -5.85 15.29 0.86
CA GLN A 184 -7.11 15.99 1.11
C GLN A 184 -8.17 15.09 1.76
N GLY A 185 -8.36 13.85 1.27
CA GLY A 185 -9.34 12.92 1.81
C GLY A 185 -9.11 12.60 3.28
N ILE A 186 -7.84 12.35 3.65
CA ILE A 186 -7.44 12.12 5.03
C ILE A 186 -7.62 13.38 5.88
N ARG A 187 -7.18 14.54 5.38
CA ARG A 187 -7.34 15.83 6.10
C ARG A 187 -8.80 16.14 6.38
N ASP A 188 -9.68 15.93 5.41
CA ASP A 188 -11.10 16.27 5.52
C ASP A 188 -11.82 15.39 6.56
N THR A 189 -11.55 14.09 6.56
CA THR A 189 -12.11 13.16 7.54
C THR A 189 -11.51 13.33 8.93
N PHE A 190 -10.22 13.66 9.03
CA PHE A 190 -9.60 14.07 10.28
C PHE A 190 -10.26 15.33 10.85
N ALA A 191 -10.39 16.39 10.07
CA ALA A 191 -10.95 17.66 10.52
C ALA A 191 -12.44 17.52 10.94
N ALA A 192 -13.20 16.70 10.23
CA ALA A 192 -14.59 16.39 10.57
C ALA A 192 -14.71 15.65 11.91
N GLU A 193 -13.87 14.63 12.13
CA GLU A 193 -13.86 13.85 13.37
C GLU A 193 -13.30 14.67 14.55
N ALA A 194 -12.22 15.42 14.34
CA ALA A 194 -11.64 16.33 15.32
C ALA A 194 -12.65 17.34 15.84
N LYS A 195 -13.47 17.92 14.94
CA LYS A 195 -14.56 18.83 15.32
C LYS A 195 -15.63 18.14 16.18
N THR A 196 -15.94 16.89 15.89
CA THR A 196 -16.94 16.10 16.65
C THR A 196 -16.45 15.77 18.05
N ARG A 197 -15.13 15.55 18.20
CA ARG A 197 -14.46 15.26 19.47
C ARG A 197 -14.10 16.50 20.29
N GLY A 198 -14.07 17.68 19.66
CA GLY A 198 -13.70 18.93 20.32
C GLY A 198 -12.18 19.13 20.42
N ILE A 199 -11.42 18.50 19.54
CA ILE A 199 -9.96 18.66 19.43
C ILE A 199 -9.61 20.09 18.99
N ASP A 200 -8.57 20.68 19.59
CA ASP A 200 -8.13 22.05 19.31
C ASP A 200 -7.19 22.11 18.10
N VAL A 201 -7.76 22.22 16.89
CA VAL A 201 -7.00 22.49 15.67
C VAL A 201 -6.68 24.00 15.60
N VAL A 202 -5.46 24.37 15.99
CA VAL A 202 -5.02 25.76 16.14
C VAL A 202 -4.38 26.34 14.88
N TYR A 203 -3.96 25.50 13.94
CA TYR A 203 -3.36 25.92 12.68
C TYR A 203 -3.64 24.92 11.56
N GLU A 204 -3.83 25.46 10.36
CA GLU A 204 -3.88 24.67 9.13
C GLU A 204 -3.02 25.35 8.06
N GLY A 205 -2.03 24.61 7.56
CA GLY A 205 -1.15 25.03 6.48
C GLY A 205 -1.25 24.05 5.32
N THR A 206 -1.02 24.56 4.11
CA THR A 206 -0.98 23.74 2.90
C THR A 206 0.30 23.99 2.12
N PHE A 207 0.67 23.03 1.30
CA PHE A 207 1.65 23.16 0.22
C PHE A 207 1.15 22.44 -1.03
N ASP A 208 1.90 22.62 -2.12
CA ASP A 208 1.71 21.92 -3.39
C ASP A 208 3.06 21.38 -3.90
N SER A 209 3.03 20.70 -5.04
CA SER A 209 4.24 20.15 -5.67
C SER A 209 5.33 21.21 -5.96
N SER A 210 4.97 22.49 -6.11
CA SER A 210 5.92 23.58 -6.37
C SER A 210 6.62 24.11 -5.12
N SER A 211 6.03 23.85 -3.95
CA SER A 211 6.46 24.38 -2.64
C SER A 211 6.91 23.31 -1.64
N GLN A 212 6.85 22.02 -2.01
CA GLN A 212 7.18 20.87 -1.14
C GLN A 212 8.65 20.75 -0.68
N THR A 213 9.49 21.76 -0.94
CA THR A 213 10.90 21.80 -0.51
C THR A 213 11.16 22.82 0.60
N ASP A 214 10.19 23.67 0.94
CA ASP A 214 10.30 24.69 1.98
C ASP A 214 8.99 24.82 2.78
N PHE A 215 9.06 24.48 4.07
CA PHE A 215 7.94 24.49 5.01
C PHE A 215 8.11 25.53 6.13
N ASN A 216 9.06 26.47 6.01
CA ASN A 216 9.32 27.47 7.05
C ASN A 216 8.07 28.29 7.41
N VAL A 217 7.23 28.61 6.42
CA VAL A 217 5.98 29.37 6.65
C VAL A 217 4.99 28.55 7.47
N GLN A 218 4.78 27.29 7.11
CA GLN A 218 3.86 26.37 7.76
C GLN A 218 4.32 26.06 9.19
N LEU A 219 5.61 25.75 9.36
CA LEU A 219 6.22 25.47 10.67
C LEU A 219 6.18 26.69 11.59
N THR A 220 6.50 27.89 11.07
CA THR A 220 6.42 29.13 11.87
C THR A 220 4.97 29.43 12.26
N GLY A 221 4.01 29.19 11.36
CA GLY A 221 2.59 29.34 11.63
C GLY A 221 2.09 28.41 12.73
N ALA A 222 2.41 27.12 12.63
CA ALA A 222 2.10 26.11 13.64
C ALA A 222 2.69 26.45 15.01
N GLN A 223 3.99 26.78 15.05
CA GLN A 223 4.68 27.17 16.29
C GLN A 223 4.09 28.43 16.91
N SER A 224 3.75 29.44 16.09
CA SER A 224 3.15 30.70 16.57
C SER A 224 1.72 30.52 17.09
N ALA A 225 0.97 29.57 16.54
CA ALA A 225 -0.33 29.15 17.04
C ALA A 225 -0.23 28.33 18.34
N GLY A 226 0.98 27.93 18.73
CA GLY A 226 1.25 27.14 19.92
C GLY A 226 0.91 25.66 19.75
N ALA A 227 0.95 25.15 18.52
CA ALA A 227 0.76 23.72 18.28
C ALA A 227 1.89 22.91 18.93
N ASP A 228 1.51 21.85 19.63
CA ASP A 228 2.42 20.86 20.23
C ASP A 228 2.29 19.48 19.57
N LEU A 229 1.36 19.32 18.63
CA LEU A 229 1.25 18.18 17.74
C LEU A 229 1.05 18.62 16.29
N LEU A 230 1.79 18.03 15.36
CA LEU A 230 1.63 18.21 13.90
C LEU A 230 1.04 16.95 13.29
N PHE A 231 -0.18 17.05 12.77
CA PHE A 231 -0.79 16.01 11.94
C PHE A 231 -0.38 16.21 10.48
N LEU A 232 0.23 15.18 9.89
CA LEU A 232 0.89 15.20 8.59
C LEU A 232 0.28 14.13 7.66
N PRO A 233 -0.91 14.37 7.07
CA PRO A 233 -1.54 13.45 6.13
C PRO A 233 -0.87 13.50 4.74
N ILE A 234 0.42 13.17 4.67
CA ILE A 234 1.28 13.38 3.50
C ILE A 234 2.27 12.22 3.33
N TYR A 235 2.93 12.18 2.17
CA TYR A 235 3.97 11.18 1.91
C TYR A 235 5.31 11.45 2.61
N TYR A 236 6.17 10.42 2.69
CA TYR A 236 7.46 10.45 3.37
C TYR A 236 8.40 11.58 2.91
N THR A 237 8.45 11.89 1.60
CA THR A 237 9.36 12.89 1.04
C THR A 237 9.10 14.29 1.64
N PRO A 238 7.91 14.91 1.52
CA PRO A 238 7.66 16.18 2.18
C PRO A 238 7.72 16.10 3.71
N ALA A 239 7.34 14.97 4.32
CA ALA A 239 7.49 14.77 5.76
C ALA A 239 8.96 14.85 6.23
N SER A 240 9.88 14.22 5.51
CA SER A 240 11.33 14.26 5.80
C SER A 240 11.87 15.70 5.82
N VAL A 241 11.38 16.55 4.93
CA VAL A 241 11.76 17.97 4.86
C VAL A 241 11.17 18.74 6.04
N ILE A 242 9.91 18.49 6.40
CA ILE A 242 9.26 19.08 7.59
C ILE A 242 10.04 18.73 8.85
N LEU A 243 10.37 17.46 9.08
CA LEU A 243 11.12 17.00 10.26
C LEU A 243 12.50 17.65 10.32
N THR A 244 13.20 17.72 9.18
CA THR A 244 14.51 18.36 9.05
C THR A 244 14.45 19.86 9.40
N GLN A 245 13.47 20.58 8.86
CA GLN A 245 13.33 22.02 9.07
C GLN A 245 12.83 22.35 10.48
N ALA A 246 11.90 21.57 11.03
CA ALA A 246 11.43 21.73 12.40
C ALA A 246 12.58 21.57 13.40
N ASN A 247 13.43 20.57 13.22
CA ASN A 247 14.65 20.38 14.00
C ASN A 247 15.61 21.58 13.87
N ALA A 248 15.86 22.07 12.64
CA ALA A 248 16.71 23.23 12.41
C ALA A 248 16.17 24.52 13.06
N MET A 249 14.86 24.66 13.17
CA MET A 249 14.18 25.76 13.86
C MET A 249 14.16 25.59 15.40
N GLY A 250 14.52 24.41 15.92
CA GLY A 250 14.34 24.07 17.33
C GLY A 250 12.87 23.91 17.74
N TYR A 251 11.98 23.63 16.78
CA TYR A 251 10.58 23.33 17.03
C TYR A 251 10.39 21.82 17.10
N ALA A 252 10.05 21.30 18.28
CA ALA A 252 9.93 19.87 18.56
C ALA A 252 8.52 19.50 19.04
N PRO A 253 7.49 19.63 18.17
CA PRO A 253 6.16 19.08 18.45
C PRO A 253 6.19 17.55 18.38
N THR A 254 5.13 16.90 18.84
CA THR A 254 4.85 15.51 18.45
C THR A 254 4.47 15.51 16.96
N PHE A 255 5.07 14.62 16.18
CA PHE A 255 4.64 14.41 14.79
C PHE A 255 3.75 13.18 14.71
N PHE A 256 2.62 13.33 14.01
CA PHE A 256 1.67 12.25 13.76
C PHE A 256 1.40 12.17 12.25
N GLY A 257 1.92 11.13 11.63
CA GLY A 257 1.72 10.81 10.22
C GLY A 257 0.62 9.78 9.99
N VAL A 258 0.55 9.35 8.75
CA VAL A 258 -0.33 8.28 8.25
C VAL A 258 0.52 7.27 7.48
N ASP A 259 -0.12 6.31 6.83
CA ASP A 259 0.52 5.17 6.16
C ASP A 259 1.50 5.62 5.07
N GLY A 260 1.18 6.72 4.39
CA GLY A 260 2.08 7.44 3.51
C GLY A 260 3.41 7.92 4.12
N MET A 261 3.68 7.75 5.41
CA MET A 261 5.00 8.05 6.00
C MET A 261 5.89 6.81 6.14
N ASP A 262 5.37 5.61 5.88
CA ASP A 262 6.17 4.39 5.93
C ASP A 262 7.28 4.42 4.84
N GLY A 263 8.47 3.93 5.18
CA GLY A 263 9.68 4.07 4.36
C GLY A 263 10.53 5.32 4.65
N ILE A 264 10.07 6.23 5.53
CA ILE A 264 10.83 7.43 5.90
C ILE A 264 12.21 7.11 6.51
N LEU A 265 12.34 5.99 7.24
CA LEU A 265 13.60 5.57 7.88
C LEU A 265 14.71 5.24 6.89
N THR A 266 14.36 4.93 5.65
CA THR A 266 15.29 4.62 4.55
C THR A 266 15.24 5.68 3.45
N ALA A 267 14.66 6.84 3.72
CA ALA A 267 14.56 7.92 2.74
C ALA A 267 15.95 8.49 2.39
N ASP A 268 16.23 8.57 1.10
CA ASP A 268 17.52 9.04 0.60
C ASP A 268 17.82 10.48 1.08
N GLY A 269 18.97 10.64 1.75
CA GLY A 269 19.44 11.94 2.23
C GLY A 269 18.76 12.44 3.51
N PHE A 270 17.86 11.67 4.11
CA PHE A 270 17.22 12.00 5.38
C PHE A 270 18.02 11.46 6.57
N ASP A 271 18.12 12.25 7.64
CA ASP A 271 18.64 11.78 8.93
C ASP A 271 17.51 11.07 9.69
N ALA A 272 17.49 9.73 9.61
CA ALA A 272 16.47 8.90 10.23
C ALA A 272 16.32 9.12 11.74
N SER A 273 17.34 9.63 12.44
CA SER A 273 17.22 9.95 13.87
C SER A 273 16.21 11.06 14.16
N LEU A 274 15.87 11.88 13.17
CA LEU A 274 14.83 12.91 13.29
C LEU A 274 13.41 12.34 13.28
N ALA A 275 13.25 11.07 12.91
CA ALA A 275 11.96 10.38 12.98
C ALA A 275 11.69 9.71 14.34
N GLU A 276 12.64 9.75 15.28
CA GLU A 276 12.44 9.21 16.63
C GLU A 276 11.24 9.88 17.32
N GLY A 277 10.29 9.07 17.81
CA GLY A 277 9.08 9.54 18.47
C GLY A 277 7.95 9.98 17.53
N VAL A 278 8.13 9.87 16.21
CA VAL A 278 7.04 10.06 15.24
C VAL A 278 6.02 8.94 15.40
N TYR A 279 4.75 9.31 15.51
CA TYR A 279 3.62 8.39 15.40
C TYR A 279 3.16 8.31 13.95
N LEU A 280 2.68 7.15 13.53
CA LEU A 280 1.95 7.01 12.26
C LEU A 280 0.95 5.86 12.34
N LEU A 281 0.00 5.85 11.42
CA LEU A 281 -0.87 4.71 11.17
C LEU A 281 -0.26 3.83 10.08
N THR A 282 -0.17 2.51 10.30
CA THR A 282 0.31 1.53 9.31
C THR A 282 -0.27 0.16 9.62
N PRO A 283 -0.56 -0.71 8.63
CA PRO A 283 -1.01 -2.07 8.88
C PRO A 283 0.15 -3.06 9.04
N PHE A 284 1.41 -2.62 8.91
CA PHE A 284 2.58 -3.49 8.85
C PHE A 284 3.77 -2.94 9.64
N SER A 285 4.56 -3.83 10.23
CA SER A 285 5.89 -3.51 10.77
C SER A 285 6.85 -4.63 10.37
N ALA A 286 7.94 -4.26 9.69
CA ALA A 286 8.97 -5.22 9.29
C ALA A 286 9.68 -5.89 10.48
N ASP A 287 9.51 -5.34 11.68
CA ASP A 287 10.06 -5.86 12.93
C ASP A 287 9.07 -6.73 13.71
N ALA A 288 7.86 -6.96 13.19
CA ALA A 288 6.88 -7.85 13.82
C ALA A 288 7.44 -9.28 13.93
N GLN A 289 7.21 -9.92 15.07
CA GLN A 289 7.84 -11.19 15.45
C GLN A 289 7.05 -12.43 15.01
N ASP A 290 5.92 -12.25 14.32
CA ASP A 290 5.17 -13.37 13.78
C ASP A 290 5.94 -14.01 12.62
N GLU A 291 5.73 -15.32 12.44
CA GLU A 291 6.50 -16.12 11.49
C GLU A 291 6.29 -15.68 10.03
N ALA A 292 5.08 -15.25 9.67
CA ALA A 292 4.77 -14.85 8.30
C ALA A 292 5.54 -13.57 7.92
N THR A 293 5.50 -12.56 8.80
CA THR A 293 6.26 -11.31 8.62
C THR A 293 7.76 -11.58 8.58
N GLN A 294 8.29 -12.36 9.51
CA GLN A 294 9.73 -12.68 9.54
C GLN A 294 10.19 -13.40 8.27
N ASN A 295 9.41 -14.34 7.76
CA ASN A 295 9.74 -15.04 6.51
C ASN A 295 9.75 -14.09 5.32
N PHE A 296 8.69 -13.28 5.15
CA PHE A 296 8.61 -12.29 4.08
C PHE A 296 9.77 -11.28 4.13
N VAL A 297 10.04 -10.70 5.31
CA VAL A 297 11.12 -9.72 5.49
C VAL A 297 12.49 -10.32 5.21
N ASN A 298 12.74 -11.57 5.61
CA ASN A 298 14.00 -12.25 5.32
C ASN A 298 14.17 -12.54 3.83
N GLU A 299 13.14 -13.06 3.16
CA GLU A 299 13.17 -13.31 1.72
C GLU A 299 13.38 -12.01 0.94
N TYR A 300 12.68 -10.94 1.32
CA TYR A 300 12.84 -9.62 0.73
C TYR A 300 14.29 -9.12 0.88
N LYS A 301 14.84 -9.19 2.10
CA LYS A 301 16.24 -8.79 2.37
C LYS A 301 17.23 -9.63 1.57
N GLU A 302 17.01 -10.93 1.42
CA GLU A 302 17.90 -11.81 0.66
C GLU A 302 17.95 -11.41 -0.83
N ARG A 303 16.79 -11.09 -1.43
CA ARG A 303 16.68 -10.73 -2.84
C ARG A 303 17.09 -9.30 -3.16
N HIS A 304 16.91 -8.40 -2.21
CA HIS A 304 17.06 -6.95 -2.40
C HIS A 304 18.21 -6.38 -1.55
N ASN A 305 19.31 -7.11 -1.45
CA ASN A 305 20.58 -6.61 -0.89
C ASN A 305 20.49 -6.08 0.55
N GLY A 306 19.59 -6.64 1.37
CA GLY A 306 19.36 -6.24 2.75
C GLY A 306 18.41 -5.05 2.92
N GLU A 307 17.78 -4.57 1.85
CA GLU A 307 16.69 -3.59 1.93
C GLU A 307 15.54 -4.12 2.80
N THR A 308 14.97 -3.23 3.61
CA THR A 308 13.83 -3.58 4.47
C THR A 308 12.54 -3.20 3.76
N PRO A 309 11.55 -4.11 3.62
CA PRO A 309 10.29 -3.79 2.99
C PRO A 309 9.47 -2.84 3.89
N ASN A 310 8.70 -1.96 3.26
CA ASN A 310 7.68 -1.14 3.91
C ASN A 310 6.29 -1.80 3.78
N GLN A 311 5.25 -1.16 4.34
CA GLN A 311 3.86 -1.63 4.21
C GLN A 311 3.43 -1.82 2.75
N PHE A 312 3.90 -0.98 1.82
CA PHE A 312 3.48 -1.00 0.43
C PHE A 312 3.94 -2.30 -0.25
N ALA A 313 5.14 -2.78 0.11
CA ALA A 313 5.60 -4.10 -0.25
C ALA A 313 4.71 -5.20 0.34
N ALA A 314 4.39 -5.14 1.64
CA ALA A 314 3.56 -6.15 2.30
C ALA A 314 2.12 -6.21 1.73
N ASP A 315 1.49 -5.07 1.45
CA ASP A 315 0.17 -5.00 0.81
C ASP A 315 0.19 -5.55 -0.62
N ALA A 316 1.27 -5.34 -1.37
CA ALA A 316 1.43 -5.91 -2.72
C ALA A 316 1.66 -7.43 -2.69
N TYR A 317 2.40 -7.92 -1.70
CA TYR A 317 2.55 -9.36 -1.45
C TYR A 317 1.19 -10.00 -1.17
N ASP A 318 0.41 -9.41 -0.25
CA ASP A 318 -0.95 -9.86 0.04
C ASP A 318 -1.86 -9.75 -1.18
N ALA A 319 -1.78 -8.67 -1.97
CA ALA A 319 -2.58 -8.48 -3.18
C ALA A 319 -2.43 -9.64 -4.17
N VAL A 320 -1.20 -10.11 -4.43
CA VAL A 320 -0.96 -11.23 -5.34
C VAL A 320 -1.54 -12.54 -4.78
N TYR A 321 -1.43 -12.78 -3.47
CA TYR A 321 -2.05 -13.95 -2.83
C TYR A 321 -3.58 -13.88 -2.80
N ILE A 322 -4.16 -12.68 -2.67
CA ILE A 322 -5.61 -12.46 -2.79
C ILE A 322 -6.07 -12.79 -4.20
N LEU A 323 -5.36 -12.32 -5.24
CA LEU A 323 -5.66 -12.68 -6.63
C LEU A 323 -5.60 -14.20 -6.85
N TYR A 324 -4.58 -14.87 -6.29
CA TYR A 324 -4.45 -16.32 -6.38
C TYR A 324 -5.66 -17.06 -5.78
N GLU A 325 -6.08 -16.70 -4.56
CA GLU A 325 -7.23 -17.35 -3.92
C GLU A 325 -8.56 -16.98 -4.62
N ALA A 326 -8.70 -15.77 -5.15
CA ALA A 326 -9.86 -15.35 -5.93
C ALA A 326 -9.97 -16.16 -7.25
N ILE A 327 -8.88 -16.33 -7.99
CA ILE A 327 -8.82 -17.14 -9.23
C ILE A 327 -9.17 -18.60 -8.93
N LYS A 328 -8.61 -19.15 -7.85
CA LYS A 328 -8.88 -20.51 -7.40
C LYS A 328 -10.35 -20.71 -7.00
N ALA A 329 -10.97 -19.70 -6.40
CA ALA A 329 -12.37 -19.73 -6.01
C ALA A 329 -13.32 -19.60 -7.22
N SER A 330 -12.99 -18.74 -8.18
CA SER A 330 -13.80 -18.51 -9.39
C SER A 330 -13.64 -19.61 -10.44
N GLY A 331 -12.46 -20.23 -10.51
CA GLY A 331 -12.11 -21.22 -11.53
C GLY A 331 -11.85 -20.62 -12.91
N VAL A 332 -11.62 -19.31 -13.00
CA VAL A 332 -11.24 -18.64 -14.25
C VAL A 332 -9.87 -19.12 -14.73
N THR A 333 -9.64 -19.07 -16.04
CA THR A 333 -8.38 -19.50 -16.67
C THR A 333 -7.80 -18.39 -17.57
N PRO A 334 -6.48 -18.38 -17.83
CA PRO A 334 -5.84 -17.29 -18.58
C PRO A 334 -6.30 -17.14 -20.03
N ASP A 335 -6.89 -18.19 -20.63
CA ASP A 335 -7.41 -18.18 -21.99
C ASP A 335 -8.82 -17.58 -22.11
N MET A 336 -9.47 -17.26 -20.98
CA MET A 336 -10.74 -16.53 -20.94
C MET A 336 -10.54 -15.05 -21.31
N SER A 337 -11.63 -14.40 -21.72
CA SER A 337 -11.63 -12.96 -21.95
C SER A 337 -11.47 -12.17 -20.65
N ASN A 338 -10.97 -10.93 -20.74
CA ASN A 338 -10.89 -10.02 -19.59
C ASN A 338 -12.25 -9.86 -18.90
N GLU A 339 -13.34 -9.75 -19.66
CA GLU A 339 -14.71 -9.68 -19.14
C GLU A 339 -15.06 -10.92 -18.28
N GLU A 340 -14.83 -12.13 -18.79
CA GLU A 340 -15.09 -13.37 -18.06
C GLU A 340 -14.21 -13.52 -16.81
N ILE A 341 -12.93 -13.15 -16.90
CA ILE A 341 -12.00 -13.17 -15.78
C ILE A 341 -12.48 -12.19 -14.70
N CYS A 342 -12.76 -10.94 -15.09
CA CYS A 342 -13.17 -9.88 -14.20
C CYS A 342 -14.48 -10.21 -13.48
N ASP A 343 -15.52 -10.61 -14.22
CA ASP A 343 -16.81 -10.96 -13.63
C ASP A 343 -16.69 -12.17 -12.68
N GLY A 344 -15.87 -13.16 -13.04
CA GLY A 344 -15.59 -14.31 -12.18
C GLY A 344 -14.88 -13.91 -10.88
N LEU A 345 -13.94 -12.96 -10.94
CA LEU A 345 -13.22 -12.46 -9.77
C LEU A 345 -14.10 -11.57 -8.89
N ILE A 346 -14.90 -10.67 -9.47
CA ILE A 346 -15.91 -9.89 -8.73
C ILE A 346 -16.84 -10.82 -7.94
N GLN A 347 -17.34 -11.88 -8.58
CA GLN A 347 -18.17 -12.86 -7.89
C GLN A 347 -17.42 -13.57 -6.75
N ALA A 348 -16.15 -13.93 -6.95
CA ALA A 348 -15.34 -14.58 -5.92
C ALA A 348 -15.07 -13.66 -4.72
N MET A 349 -14.82 -12.37 -4.95
CA MET A 349 -14.52 -11.40 -3.90
C MET A 349 -15.62 -11.30 -2.84
N GLY A 350 -16.90 -11.38 -3.25
CA GLY A 350 -18.03 -11.25 -2.33
C GLY A 350 -18.13 -12.32 -1.23
N ASP A 351 -17.48 -13.48 -1.44
CA ASP A 351 -17.39 -14.57 -0.45
C ASP A 351 -15.96 -14.78 0.08
N LEU A 352 -14.99 -13.99 -0.41
CA LEU A 352 -13.57 -14.18 -0.12
C LEU A 352 -13.22 -13.63 1.27
N SER A 353 -12.36 -14.37 1.97
CA SER A 353 -11.80 -13.99 3.25
C SER A 353 -10.35 -14.44 3.30
N VAL A 354 -9.44 -13.51 3.55
CA VAL A 354 -7.99 -13.75 3.50
C VAL A 354 -7.30 -13.22 4.76
N VAL A 355 -6.42 -14.02 5.35
CA VAL A 355 -5.49 -13.56 6.39
C VAL A 355 -4.12 -13.43 5.72
N GLY A 356 -3.60 -12.20 5.69
CA GLY A 356 -2.32 -11.84 5.08
C GLY A 356 -1.38 -11.13 6.04
N LEU A 357 -0.22 -10.70 5.56
CA LEU A 357 0.79 -9.95 6.31
C LEU A 357 0.22 -8.66 6.92
N THR A 358 -0.64 -7.96 6.20
CA THR A 358 -1.17 -6.65 6.62
C THR A 358 -2.52 -6.75 7.31
N SER A 359 -2.97 -7.97 7.62
CA SER A 359 -4.29 -8.21 8.23
C SER A 359 -4.32 -8.15 9.76
N ALA A 360 -3.16 -8.00 10.41
CA ALA A 360 -2.99 -8.12 11.86
C ALA A 360 -3.60 -9.42 12.45
N GLY A 361 -3.56 -10.51 11.68
CA GLY A 361 -4.10 -11.82 12.06
C GLY A 361 -5.62 -11.94 11.98
N SER A 362 -6.30 -10.93 11.43
CA SER A 362 -7.75 -10.93 11.20
C SER A 362 -8.07 -11.30 9.74
N GLU A 363 -9.31 -11.70 9.50
CA GLU A 363 -9.80 -11.95 8.14
C GLU A 363 -10.07 -10.60 7.43
N MET A 364 -9.36 -10.35 6.33
CA MET A 364 -9.71 -9.30 5.36
C MET A 364 -10.89 -9.78 4.51
N THR A 365 -11.90 -8.95 4.41
CA THR A 365 -13.08 -9.10 3.56
C THR A 365 -13.31 -7.79 2.81
N TRP A 366 -14.07 -7.82 1.73
CA TRP A 366 -14.36 -6.63 0.93
C TRP A 366 -15.85 -6.34 0.91
N ASP A 367 -16.22 -5.08 1.03
CA ASP A 367 -17.60 -4.66 0.85
C ASP A 367 -17.97 -4.55 -0.64
N ASP A 368 -19.26 -4.29 -0.91
CA ASP A 368 -19.79 -4.19 -2.29
C ASP A 368 -19.18 -3.03 -3.09
N ASN A 369 -18.50 -2.07 -2.44
CA ASN A 369 -17.80 -0.97 -3.10
C ASN A 369 -16.33 -1.28 -3.36
N GLY A 370 -15.81 -2.41 -2.87
CA GLY A 370 -14.42 -2.81 -3.00
C GLY A 370 -13.51 -2.33 -1.86
N ALA A 371 -14.04 -1.77 -0.79
CA ALA A 371 -13.27 -1.36 0.39
C ALA A 371 -12.98 -2.58 1.29
N VAL A 372 -11.74 -2.70 1.77
CA VAL A 372 -11.34 -3.78 2.68
C VAL A 372 -11.78 -3.52 4.12
N SER A 373 -12.15 -4.59 4.82
CA SER A 373 -12.35 -4.61 6.26
C SER A 373 -11.00 -4.63 7.00
N LYS A 374 -10.26 -3.51 6.97
CA LYS A 374 -8.99 -3.33 7.67
C LYS A 374 -9.01 -2.03 8.47
N ASP A 375 -8.60 -2.11 9.73
CA ASP A 375 -8.39 -0.93 10.57
C ASP A 375 -6.92 -0.53 10.59
N PRO A 376 -6.59 0.76 10.48
CA PRO A 376 -5.22 1.23 10.69
C PRO A 376 -4.80 1.06 12.15
N ALA A 377 -3.54 0.66 12.37
CA ALA A 377 -2.94 0.56 13.69
C ALA A 377 -1.90 1.67 13.90
N ALA A 378 -1.91 2.28 15.08
CA ALA A 378 -0.89 3.25 15.44
C ALA A 378 0.43 2.55 15.81
N VAL A 379 1.53 3.08 15.28
CA VAL A 379 2.90 2.76 15.67
C VAL A 379 3.62 4.04 16.07
N ILE A 380 4.69 3.88 16.84
CA ILE A 380 5.67 4.93 17.12
C ILE A 380 7.03 4.45 16.66
N ILE A 381 7.82 5.35 16.07
CA ILE A 381 9.21 5.07 15.72
C ILE A 381 10.05 5.15 17.00
N LYS A 382 10.69 4.04 17.37
CA LYS A 382 11.66 3.95 18.46
C LYS A 382 12.88 3.16 18.03
N ASP A 383 14.07 3.70 18.31
CA ASP A 383 15.36 3.08 17.98
C ASP A 383 15.48 2.68 16.49
N GLY A 384 14.86 3.47 15.61
CA GLY A 384 14.84 3.21 14.16
C GLY A 384 13.95 2.03 13.73
N THR A 385 12.94 1.68 14.54
CA THR A 385 11.97 0.61 14.23
C THR A 385 10.54 1.08 14.50
N TYR A 386 9.57 0.46 13.84
CA TYR A 386 8.14 0.72 14.05
C TYR A 386 7.61 -0.20 15.15
N VAL A 387 7.23 0.36 16.31
CA VAL A 387 6.73 -0.41 17.46
C VAL A 387 5.34 0.05 17.87
N THR A 388 4.54 -0.85 18.45
CA THR A 388 3.27 -0.47 19.07
C THR A 388 3.53 0.50 20.25
N PRO A 389 2.85 1.66 20.29
CA PRO A 389 3.15 2.75 21.22
C PRO A 389 2.93 2.47 22.70
#